data_AF-A0AA38RE44-F1
#
_entry.id   AF-A0AA38RE44-F1
#
_cell.length_a   1.000
_cell.length_b   1.000
_cell.length_c   1.000
_cell.angle_alpha   90.00
_cell.angle_beta   90.00
_cell.angle_gamma   90.00
#
_symmetry.space_group_name_H-M   'P 1'
#
loop_
_entity.id
_entity.type
_entity.pdbx_description
1 polymer ?
#
loop_
_entity_poly.entity_id
_entity_poly.type
_entity_poly.pdbx_seq_one_letter_code
_entity_poly.pdbx_strand_id
1 'polypeptide(L)'
;MHQTSSRLLRMTDDDKPFTRDFKDLFSTLIVSLLPLSAHRVRLTKVEHTFLSEDAINNLGSLKFSQSNRMPDPKDPSRIVTTTTTTTFSMAKDMARSICQRFLEARFIESADGRCQQVYNMKGSVWQLTPKGVCVLDRFCSRNGIQQKQVAELVGNSISQLVILERDGETDKLITDRATIEVIFRRFVGANGPNVKTSVSVADSDSLSDYRDGLTGVKMASDRKVGGKIYKETFTGKAATDWLMDCCTTVDRREAFEIASLFVEYDLIESIQQDRSYMTQFQGSHLFQPTKHAIYQLTPKGKDLVNGSLSRGRTSESETAAASRTGGGIARDSNTQRLDKILNDAALRLLFRENLRETHCEENLSFYIDVDEFVRQCRRAIRAVQKSPSNAASMDGIKEIMAQAYGIYNAFLAPGSPCELNIDHQLRNNLATRMTKAVGQDVAMIETLHEVTSLFEDAQNAVFKLMASDSVPKFLRNPKYEHTLKNYDFDAISTQPQGRLVERSQSRSNRSK
;
A
#
# COMPACT_ATOMS: atom_id res chain seq x y z
N MET A 1 -35.43 -0.59 3.42
CA MET A 1 -34.82 -1.53 4.39
C MET A 1 -33.55 -0.88 4.93
N HIS A 2 -33.49 -0.54 6.22
CA HIS A 2 -32.24 -0.15 6.86
C HIS A 2 -31.53 -1.42 7.30
N GLN A 3 -30.45 -1.80 6.61
CA GLN A 3 -29.59 -2.90 7.02
C GLN A 3 -28.50 -2.31 7.92
N THR A 4 -28.60 -2.57 9.23
CA THR A 4 -27.63 -2.12 10.23
C THR A 4 -26.52 -3.17 10.31
N SER A 5 -25.40 -2.98 9.59
CA SER A 5 -24.19 -3.78 9.81
C SER A 5 -23.32 -3.11 10.89
N SER A 6 -22.97 -3.85 11.94
CA SER A 6 -22.26 -3.33 13.12
C SER A 6 -20.74 -3.31 12.98
N ARG A 7 -20.16 -3.92 11.94
CA ARG A 7 -18.71 -3.99 11.71
C ARG A 7 -18.40 -3.62 10.26
N LEU A 8 -18.15 -2.33 10.02
CA LEU A 8 -17.68 -1.88 8.70
C LEU A 8 -16.16 -1.72 8.63
N LEU A 9 -15.47 -1.65 9.78
CA LEU A 9 -14.01 -1.58 9.85
C LEU A 9 -13.47 -2.95 10.24
N ARG A 10 -12.67 -3.57 9.36
CA ARG A 10 -11.92 -4.77 9.72
C ARG A 10 -10.85 -4.38 10.73
N MET A 11 -10.68 -5.20 11.76
CA MET A 11 -9.68 -5.00 12.81
C MET A 11 -8.64 -6.11 12.71
N THR A 12 -7.37 -5.77 12.89
CA THR A 12 -6.28 -6.73 13.03
C THR A 12 -6.31 -7.38 14.42
N ASP A 13 -5.49 -8.42 14.61
CA ASP A 13 -5.33 -9.10 15.91
C ASP A 13 -4.87 -8.17 17.06
N ASP A 14 -4.27 -7.02 16.71
CA ASP A 14 -3.83 -5.97 17.65
C ASP A 14 -4.91 -4.88 17.89
N ASP A 15 -6.18 -5.16 17.56
CA ASP A 15 -7.33 -4.23 17.66
C ASP A 15 -7.15 -2.91 16.87
N LYS A 16 -6.36 -2.93 15.81
CA LYS A 16 -6.19 -1.78 14.91
C LYS A 16 -7.07 -1.93 13.67
N PRO A 17 -7.66 -0.84 13.14
CA PRO A 17 -8.29 -0.89 11.84
C PRO A 17 -7.29 -1.30 10.75
N PHE A 18 -7.73 -2.14 9.81
CA PHE A 18 -6.95 -2.45 8.62
C PHE A 18 -6.53 -1.16 7.91
N THR A 19 -5.30 -1.15 7.38
CA THR A 19 -4.69 0.05 6.80
C THR A 19 -5.51 0.64 5.66
N ARG A 20 -6.16 -0.20 4.84
CA ARG A 20 -7.07 0.24 3.78
C ARG A 20 -8.29 0.97 4.36
N ASP A 21 -8.98 0.33 5.30
CA ASP A 21 -10.20 0.87 5.92
C ASP A 21 -9.90 2.15 6.72
N PHE A 22 -8.72 2.22 7.35
CA PHE A 22 -8.23 3.41 8.05
C PHE A 22 -8.00 4.61 7.10
N LYS A 23 -7.40 4.38 5.93
CA LYS A 23 -7.20 5.41 4.89
C LYS A 23 -8.52 5.86 4.27
N ASP A 24 -9.45 4.93 4.10
CA ASP A 24 -10.79 5.20 3.56
C ASP A 24 -11.61 6.03 4.55
N LEU A 25 -11.54 5.71 5.85
CA LEU A 25 -12.17 6.50 6.90
C LEU A 25 -11.62 7.93 6.95
N PHE A 26 -10.30 8.08 6.86
CA PHE A 26 -9.64 9.39 6.76
C PHE A 26 -10.17 10.18 5.56
N SER A 27 -10.14 9.58 4.37
CA SER A 27 -10.55 10.25 3.14
C SER A 27 -12.03 10.61 3.15
N THR A 28 -12.87 9.73 3.69
CA THR A 28 -14.32 9.98 3.88
C THR A 28 -14.55 11.19 4.78
N LEU A 29 -13.83 11.29 5.90
CA LEU A 29 -13.88 12.46 6.78
C LEU A 29 -13.52 13.72 5.99
N ILE A 30 -12.39 13.73 5.28
CA ILE A 30 -11.96 14.93 4.55
C ILE A 30 -12.98 15.31 3.48
N VAL A 31 -13.46 14.36 2.67
CA VAL A 31 -14.51 14.62 1.66
C VAL A 31 -15.75 15.23 2.31
N SER A 32 -16.16 14.75 3.48
CA SER A 32 -17.32 15.29 4.19
C SER A 32 -17.11 16.69 4.81
N LEU A 33 -15.86 17.11 4.99
CA LEU A 33 -15.47 18.44 5.44
C LEU A 33 -15.26 19.42 4.28
N LEU A 34 -15.28 18.95 3.03
CA LEU A 34 -15.12 19.83 1.88
C LEU A 34 -16.38 20.71 1.68
N PRO A 35 -16.21 21.99 1.30
CA PRO A 35 -14.91 22.66 1.10
C PRO A 35 -14.24 23.04 2.43
N LEU A 36 -12.94 22.75 2.55
CA LEU A 36 -12.10 23.20 3.66
C LEU A 36 -12.02 24.73 3.68
N SER A 37 -12.09 25.30 4.87
CA SER A 37 -12.10 26.74 5.09
C SER A 37 -10.72 27.29 5.43
N ALA A 38 -10.60 28.61 5.44
CA ALA A 38 -9.38 29.29 5.80
C ALA A 38 -9.45 29.76 7.26
N HIS A 39 -8.44 29.43 8.06
CA HIS A 39 -8.37 29.83 9.45
C HIS A 39 -7.14 30.69 9.71
N ARG A 40 -7.29 31.64 10.64
CA ARG A 40 -6.17 32.47 11.09
C ARG A 40 -5.45 31.74 12.22
N VAL A 41 -4.17 31.45 12.02
CA VAL A 41 -3.31 30.84 13.02
C VAL A 41 -2.20 31.81 13.35
N ARG A 42 -2.18 32.30 14.60
CA ARG A 42 -1.34 33.41 15.04
C ARG A 42 -1.56 34.66 14.16
N LEU A 43 -0.59 35.01 13.32
CA LEU A 43 -0.62 36.20 12.45
C LEU A 43 -0.90 35.86 10.98
N THR A 44 -0.95 34.58 10.61
CA THR A 44 -1.04 34.13 9.23
C THR A 44 -2.40 33.49 8.96
N LYS A 45 -2.99 33.79 7.79
CA LYS A 45 -4.16 33.07 7.30
C LYS A 45 -3.69 31.85 6.53
N VAL A 46 -4.14 30.67 6.92
CA VAL A 46 -3.81 29.39 6.27
C VAL A 46 -5.05 28.89 5.56
N GLU A 47 -4.92 28.63 4.26
CA GLU A 47 -6.00 28.12 3.41
C GLU A 47 -6.11 26.59 3.55
N HIS A 48 -7.27 26.04 3.18
CA HIS A 48 -7.54 24.59 3.18
C HIS A 48 -7.28 23.89 4.53
N THR A 49 -7.87 24.44 5.59
CA THR A 49 -7.73 23.94 6.97
C THR A 49 -9.08 23.52 7.56
N PHE A 50 -9.04 22.80 8.68
CA PHE A 50 -10.24 22.45 9.47
C PHE A 50 -9.94 22.52 10.97
N LEU A 51 -10.98 22.66 11.79
CA LEU A 51 -10.89 22.71 13.25
C LEU A 51 -10.99 21.32 13.88
N SER A 52 -10.36 21.16 15.04
CA SER A 52 -10.43 19.94 15.84
C SER A 52 -11.86 19.45 16.08
N GLU A 53 -12.72 20.36 16.52
CA GLU A 53 -14.10 20.12 16.86
C GLU A 53 -14.96 19.73 15.65
N ASP A 54 -14.70 20.31 14.48
CA ASP A 54 -15.45 20.02 13.26
C ASP A 54 -15.22 18.58 12.82
N ALA A 55 -13.95 18.15 12.81
CA ALA A 55 -13.60 16.76 12.51
C ALA A 55 -14.20 15.78 13.51
N ILE A 56 -14.15 16.08 14.82
CA ILE A 56 -14.73 15.21 15.86
C ILE A 56 -16.25 15.13 15.72
N ASN A 57 -16.93 16.26 15.52
CA ASN A 57 -18.38 16.30 15.37
C ASN A 57 -18.82 15.56 14.10
N ASN A 58 -18.08 15.73 13.00
CA ASN A 58 -18.37 15.05 11.74
C ASN A 58 -18.19 13.53 11.88
N LEU A 59 -17.08 13.07 12.45
CA LEU A 59 -16.85 11.64 12.74
C LEU A 59 -17.98 11.04 13.59
N GLY A 60 -18.55 11.82 14.51
CA GLY A 60 -19.68 11.38 15.35
C GLY A 60 -20.93 10.96 14.56
N SER A 61 -21.11 11.47 13.34
CA SER A 61 -22.22 11.10 12.45
C SER A 61 -21.79 11.13 10.98
N LEU A 62 -20.67 10.50 10.66
CA LEU A 62 -20.04 10.56 9.34
C LEU A 62 -20.93 9.86 8.31
N LYS A 63 -21.23 10.52 7.21
CA LYS A 63 -22.01 9.95 6.10
C LYS A 63 -21.12 9.77 4.89
N PHE A 64 -21.04 8.54 4.40
CA PHE A 64 -20.39 8.21 3.14
C PHE A 64 -21.44 7.76 2.13
N SER A 65 -21.58 8.50 1.04
CA SER A 65 -22.49 8.17 -0.05
C SER A 65 -21.71 7.62 -1.24
N GLN A 66 -22.00 6.39 -1.63
CA GLN A 66 -21.46 5.73 -2.82
C GLN A 66 -22.56 5.55 -3.86
N SER A 67 -22.30 5.96 -5.11
CA SER A 67 -23.21 5.74 -6.23
C SER A 67 -22.88 4.43 -6.95
N ASN A 68 -23.84 3.51 -6.98
CA ASN A 68 -23.75 2.25 -7.70
C ASN A 68 -24.56 2.34 -8.99
N ARG A 69 -23.98 1.91 -10.12
CA ARG A 69 -24.62 2.00 -11.44
C ARG A 69 -24.89 0.60 -11.97
N MET A 70 -26.15 0.29 -12.20
CA MET A 70 -26.57 -1.00 -12.73
C MET A 70 -27.55 -0.81 -13.90
N PRO A 71 -27.53 -1.65 -14.93
CA PRO A 71 -28.61 -1.68 -15.92
C PRO A 71 -29.97 -1.95 -15.25
N ASP A 72 -31.05 -1.34 -15.76
CA ASP A 72 -32.40 -1.61 -15.30
C ASP A 72 -32.75 -3.09 -15.58
N PRO A 73 -33.17 -3.88 -14.57
CA PRO A 73 -33.58 -5.27 -14.77
C PRO A 73 -34.69 -5.46 -15.82
N LYS A 74 -35.52 -4.44 -16.05
CA LYS A 74 -36.64 -4.46 -16.99
C LYS A 74 -36.29 -3.88 -18.36
N ASP A 75 -35.28 -3.01 -18.42
CA ASP A 75 -34.79 -2.36 -19.64
C ASP A 75 -33.26 -2.20 -19.61
N PRO A 76 -32.50 -3.17 -20.12
CA PRO A 76 -31.04 -3.15 -20.08
C PRO A 76 -30.38 -1.94 -20.77
N SER A 77 -31.12 -1.19 -21.60
CA SER A 77 -30.63 0.04 -22.24
C SER A 77 -30.59 1.24 -21.29
N ARG A 78 -31.32 1.17 -20.16
CA ARG A 78 -31.40 2.22 -19.15
C ARG A 78 -30.46 1.91 -17.98
N ILE A 79 -29.71 2.91 -17.52
CA ILE A 79 -28.86 2.80 -16.33
C ILE A 79 -29.60 3.34 -15.10
N VAL A 80 -29.73 2.49 -14.07
CA VAL A 80 -30.23 2.86 -12.75
C VAL A 80 -29.04 3.19 -11.85
N THR A 81 -29.05 4.39 -11.27
CA THR A 81 -28.06 4.81 -10.27
C THR A 81 -28.67 4.70 -8.87
N THR A 82 -28.13 3.81 -8.05
CA THR A 82 -28.52 3.60 -6.66
C THR A 82 -27.46 4.24 -5.76
N THR A 83 -27.83 5.26 -4.98
CA THR A 83 -26.93 5.87 -4.00
C THR A 83 -27.08 5.19 -2.65
N THR A 84 -26.07 4.42 -2.24
CA THR A 84 -25.99 3.83 -0.90
C THR A 84 -25.29 4.82 0.02
N THR A 85 -25.97 5.27 1.07
CA THR A 85 -25.37 6.13 2.10
C THR A 85 -25.14 5.33 3.38
N THR A 86 -23.87 5.09 3.70
CA THR A 86 -23.43 4.46 4.95
C THR A 86 -23.19 5.55 5.98
N THR A 87 -23.87 5.47 7.12
CA THR A 87 -23.66 6.40 8.25
C THR A 87 -22.87 5.69 9.34
N PHE A 88 -21.70 6.22 9.67
CA PHE A 88 -20.91 5.83 10.82
C PHE A 88 -21.29 6.69 12.00
N SER A 89 -21.42 6.08 13.17
CA SER A 89 -21.67 6.79 14.42
C SER A 89 -20.64 6.34 15.43
N MET A 90 -19.98 7.30 16.08
CA MET A 90 -19.00 7.03 17.12
C MET A 90 -19.05 8.07 18.23
N ALA A 91 -18.64 7.67 19.44
CA ALA A 91 -18.53 8.58 20.57
C ALA A 91 -17.40 9.60 20.34
N LYS A 92 -17.51 10.78 20.96
CA LYS A 92 -16.52 11.87 20.80
C LYS A 92 -15.10 11.45 21.19
N ASP A 93 -14.93 10.65 22.24
CA ASP A 93 -13.61 10.16 22.65
C ASP A 93 -12.99 9.21 21.63
N MET A 94 -13.83 8.37 21.01
CA MET A 94 -13.41 7.49 19.92
C MET A 94 -13.02 8.30 18.67
N ALA A 95 -13.82 9.29 18.29
CA ALA A 95 -13.49 10.22 17.21
C ALA A 95 -12.16 10.94 17.45
N ARG A 96 -11.93 11.45 18.68
CA ARG A 96 -10.64 12.07 19.06
C ARG A 96 -9.48 11.08 18.95
N SER A 97 -9.67 9.83 19.36
CA SER A 97 -8.66 8.77 19.24
C SER A 97 -8.33 8.48 17.76
N ILE A 98 -9.33 8.44 16.90
CA ILE A 98 -9.13 8.27 15.45
C ILE A 98 -8.37 9.47 14.85
N CYS A 99 -8.72 10.70 15.20
CA CYS A 99 -7.97 11.89 14.77
C CYS A 99 -6.51 11.86 15.28
N GLN A 100 -6.27 11.41 16.51
CA GLN A 100 -4.93 11.19 17.05
C GLN A 100 -4.14 10.19 16.20
N ARG A 101 -4.78 9.11 15.73
CA ARG A 101 -4.15 8.14 14.81
C ARG A 101 -3.86 8.77 13.44
N PHE A 102 -4.73 9.61 12.89
CA PHE A 102 -4.44 10.32 11.62
C PHE A 102 -3.22 11.24 11.73
N LEU A 103 -3.06 11.91 12.88
CA LEU A 103 -1.89 12.71 13.20
C LEU A 103 -0.62 11.86 13.28
N GLU A 104 -0.67 10.73 13.99
CA GLU A 104 0.47 9.83 14.13
C GLU A 104 0.87 9.15 12.82
N ALA A 105 -0.11 8.83 11.97
CA ALA A 105 0.08 8.31 10.62
C ALA A 105 0.60 9.37 9.63
N ARG A 106 0.81 10.62 10.08
CA ARG A 106 1.26 11.76 9.28
C ARG A 106 0.32 12.11 8.14
N PHE A 107 -0.99 11.97 8.31
CA PHE A 107 -1.99 12.42 7.32
C PHE A 107 -2.36 13.90 7.48
N ILE A 108 -2.25 14.40 8.71
CA ILE A 108 -2.55 15.78 9.07
C ILE A 108 -1.42 16.34 9.92
N GLU A 109 -1.26 17.65 9.89
CA GLU A 109 -0.32 18.39 10.72
C GLU A 109 -0.94 19.70 11.21
N SER A 110 -0.35 20.26 12.28
CA SER A 110 -0.82 21.53 12.83
C SER A 110 -0.50 22.66 11.85
N ALA A 111 -1.49 23.50 11.56
CA ALA A 111 -1.32 24.69 10.75
C ALA A 111 -0.51 25.81 11.45
N ASP A 112 -0.15 25.63 12.73
CA ASP A 112 0.66 26.58 13.50
C ASP A 112 2.18 26.47 13.27
N GLY A 113 2.58 25.55 12.38
CA GLY A 113 3.95 25.28 12.00
C GLY A 113 4.78 24.53 13.05
N ARG A 114 4.16 24.04 14.13
CA ARG A 114 4.84 23.21 15.13
C ARG A 114 4.46 21.75 14.95
N CYS A 115 5.40 20.85 15.24
CA CYS A 115 5.12 19.42 15.35
C CYS A 115 4.32 19.16 16.63
N GLN A 116 3.00 19.28 16.54
CA GLN A 116 2.08 18.92 17.61
C GLN A 116 1.88 17.40 17.61
N GLN A 117 2.20 16.75 18.72
CA GLN A 117 2.09 15.27 18.84
C GLN A 117 0.72 14.80 19.34
N VAL A 118 -0.08 15.69 19.91
CA VAL A 118 -1.37 15.37 20.54
C VAL A 118 -2.49 16.13 19.83
N TYR A 119 -3.52 15.40 19.43
CA TYR A 119 -4.73 15.96 18.86
C TYR A 119 -5.64 16.50 19.97
N ASN A 120 -5.75 17.82 20.05
CA ASN A 120 -6.62 18.48 21.03
C ASN A 120 -8.08 18.40 20.60
N MET A 121 -9.01 18.36 21.56
CA MET A 121 -10.44 18.29 21.27
C MET A 121 -11.03 19.58 20.67
N LYS A 122 -10.40 20.75 20.92
CA LYS A 122 -10.89 22.05 20.45
C LYS A 122 -9.74 23.01 20.17
N GLY A 123 -9.96 23.96 19.26
CA GLY A 123 -9.13 25.15 19.08
C GLY A 123 -7.80 24.94 18.36
N SER A 124 -7.45 23.70 18.01
CA SER A 124 -6.35 23.41 17.09
C SER A 124 -6.86 23.48 15.64
N VAL A 125 -6.02 24.06 14.77
CA VAL A 125 -6.26 24.17 13.33
C VAL A 125 -5.34 23.20 12.63
N TRP A 126 -5.90 22.36 11.77
CA TRP A 126 -5.18 21.29 11.08
C TRP A 126 -5.21 21.50 9.57
N GLN A 127 -4.14 21.04 8.92
CA GLN A 127 -4.04 20.95 7.46
C GLN A 127 -3.61 19.55 7.05
N LEU A 128 -3.87 19.20 5.80
CA LEU A 128 -3.42 17.93 5.22
C LEU A 128 -1.91 17.97 4.97
N THR A 129 -1.22 16.87 5.27
CA THR A 129 0.15 16.67 4.80
C THR A 129 0.14 16.23 3.33
N PRO A 130 1.27 16.29 2.60
CA PRO A 130 1.37 15.73 1.25
C PRO A 130 0.97 14.25 1.18
N LYS A 131 1.30 13.48 2.23
CA LYS A 131 0.87 12.09 2.39
C LYS A 131 -0.65 11.97 2.51
N GLY A 132 -1.27 12.80 3.36
CA GLY A 132 -2.72 12.86 3.50
C GLY A 132 -3.42 13.24 2.20
N VAL A 133 -2.89 14.20 1.46
CA VAL A 133 -3.40 14.57 0.13
C VAL A 133 -3.30 13.41 -0.86
N CYS A 134 -2.18 12.69 -0.90
CA CYS A 134 -2.03 11.52 -1.78
C CYS A 134 -3.02 10.38 -1.42
N VAL A 135 -3.29 10.16 -0.13
CA VAL A 135 -4.30 9.19 0.32
C VAL A 135 -5.70 9.62 -0.14
N LEU A 136 -6.04 10.90 0.05
CA LEU A 136 -7.32 11.47 -0.38
C LEU A 136 -7.51 11.38 -1.91
N ASP A 137 -6.47 11.72 -2.68
CA ASP A 137 -6.49 11.69 -4.14
C ASP A 137 -6.79 10.29 -4.68
N ARG A 138 -6.08 9.28 -4.14
CA ARG A 138 -6.31 7.87 -4.51
C ARG A 138 -7.73 7.43 -4.15
N PHE A 139 -8.23 7.83 -2.98
CA PHE A 139 -9.60 7.53 -2.58
C PHE A 139 -10.63 8.18 -3.50
N CYS A 140 -10.45 9.47 -3.84
CA CYS A 140 -11.37 10.19 -4.72
C CYS A 140 -11.35 9.61 -6.13
N SER A 141 -10.17 9.31 -6.67
CA SER A 141 -9.99 8.66 -7.97
C SER A 141 -10.69 7.30 -8.00
N ARG A 142 -10.48 6.44 -7.00
CA ARG A 142 -11.10 5.11 -6.94
C ARG A 142 -12.62 5.16 -6.80
N ASN A 143 -13.17 6.16 -6.11
CA ASN A 143 -14.60 6.31 -5.88
C ASN A 143 -15.29 7.26 -6.89
N GLY A 144 -14.57 7.81 -7.86
CA GLY A 144 -15.12 8.76 -8.84
C GLY A 144 -15.61 10.09 -8.25
N ILE A 145 -15.02 10.52 -7.13
CA ILE A 145 -15.39 11.77 -6.45
C ILE A 145 -14.70 12.93 -7.18
N GLN A 146 -15.48 13.72 -7.92
CA GLN A 146 -15.00 14.89 -8.65
C GLN A 146 -15.34 16.17 -7.86
N GLN A 147 -14.40 16.64 -7.05
CA GLN A 147 -14.53 17.92 -6.33
C GLN A 147 -13.37 18.85 -6.67
N LYS A 148 -13.68 20.11 -7.01
CA LYS A 148 -12.69 21.11 -7.46
C LYS A 148 -11.58 21.35 -6.44
N GLN A 149 -11.91 21.47 -5.16
CA GLN A 149 -10.91 21.74 -4.12
C GLN A 149 -9.96 20.55 -3.90
N VAL A 150 -10.37 19.31 -4.23
CA VAL A 150 -9.46 18.15 -4.21
C VAL A 150 -8.37 18.32 -5.28
N ALA A 151 -8.75 18.73 -6.50
CA ALA A 151 -7.78 18.99 -7.56
C ALA A 151 -6.82 20.15 -7.20
N GLU A 152 -7.32 21.19 -6.52
CA GLU A 152 -6.48 22.30 -6.00
C GLU A 152 -5.49 21.82 -4.93
N LEU A 153 -5.95 20.97 -4.00
CA LEU A 153 -5.10 20.35 -2.97
C LEU A 153 -4.01 19.46 -3.57
N VAL A 154 -4.37 18.64 -4.57
CA VAL A 154 -3.44 17.74 -5.27
C VAL A 154 -2.44 18.51 -6.11
N GLY A 155 -2.87 19.53 -6.85
CA GLY A 155 -1.99 20.40 -7.64
C GLY A 155 -0.90 21.07 -6.78
N ASN A 156 -1.21 21.36 -5.52
CA ASN A 156 -0.27 21.92 -4.55
C ASN A 156 0.65 20.87 -3.89
N SER A 157 0.41 19.56 -4.08
CA SER A 157 1.10 18.46 -3.39
C SER A 157 1.29 17.24 -4.30
N ILE A 158 2.26 17.31 -5.22
CA ILE A 158 2.64 16.15 -6.05
C ILE A 158 3.62 15.27 -5.27
N SER A 159 3.11 14.50 -4.30
CA SER A 159 3.92 13.54 -3.54
C SER A 159 3.91 12.16 -4.21
N GLN A 160 5.08 11.59 -4.45
CA GLN A 160 5.23 10.20 -4.88
C GLN A 160 5.46 9.29 -3.68
N LEU A 161 4.37 8.86 -3.02
CA LEU A 161 4.46 7.88 -1.93
C LEU A 161 4.87 6.50 -2.45
N VAL A 162 5.78 5.85 -1.73
CA VAL A 162 6.09 4.42 -1.88
C VAL A 162 4.93 3.60 -1.33
N ILE A 163 4.23 2.90 -2.23
CA ILE A 163 3.10 2.04 -1.90
C ILE A 163 3.63 0.68 -1.45
N LEU A 164 3.61 0.45 -0.15
CA LEU A 164 4.08 -0.80 0.44
C LEU A 164 3.06 -1.91 0.24
N GLU A 165 3.54 -3.09 -0.18
CA GLU A 165 2.73 -4.30 -0.28
C GLU A 165 2.37 -4.82 1.11
N ARG A 166 1.12 -5.26 1.27
CA ARG A 166 0.59 -5.83 2.51
C ARG A 166 -0.05 -7.17 2.23
N ASP A 167 0.01 -8.04 3.22
CA ASP A 167 -0.79 -9.26 3.24
C ASP A 167 -2.28 -8.90 3.46
N GLY A 168 -3.16 -9.39 2.58
CA GLY A 168 -4.57 -9.05 2.60
C GLY A 168 -5.36 -9.65 3.79
N GLU A 169 -4.81 -10.67 4.46
CA GLU A 169 -5.46 -11.35 5.59
C GLU A 169 -5.00 -10.79 6.94
N THR A 170 -3.72 -10.43 7.07
CA THR A 170 -3.11 -9.99 8.34
C THR A 170 -2.81 -8.48 8.39
N ASP A 171 -2.92 -7.77 7.27
CA ASP A 171 -2.53 -6.36 7.09
C ASP A 171 -1.04 -6.06 7.34
N LYS A 172 -0.21 -7.09 7.54
CA LYS A 172 1.23 -6.96 7.76
C LYS A 172 1.97 -6.58 6.48
N LEU A 173 3.03 -5.80 6.63
CA LEU A 173 3.89 -5.44 5.51
C LEU A 173 4.64 -6.66 4.98
N ILE A 174 4.77 -6.75 3.66
CA ILE A 174 5.68 -7.71 3.03
C ILE A 174 7.11 -7.16 3.15
N THR A 175 7.99 -7.92 3.79
CA THR A 175 9.34 -7.49 4.19
C THR A 175 10.45 -8.33 3.56
N ASP A 176 10.20 -8.90 2.39
CA ASP A 176 11.23 -9.65 1.67
C ASP A 176 12.40 -8.75 1.26
N ARG A 177 13.57 -9.37 1.06
CA ARG A 177 14.81 -8.66 0.77
C ARG A 177 14.71 -7.76 -0.47
N ALA A 178 14.07 -8.21 -1.54
CA ALA A 178 13.98 -7.42 -2.77
C ALA A 178 13.14 -6.16 -2.55
N THR A 179 12.03 -6.28 -1.81
CA THR A 179 11.17 -5.15 -1.43
C THR A 179 11.92 -4.14 -0.57
N ILE A 180 12.67 -4.61 0.44
CA ILE A 180 13.49 -3.73 1.29
C ILE A 180 14.56 -3.00 0.47
N GLU A 181 15.22 -3.68 -0.48
CA GLU A 181 16.20 -3.06 -1.38
C GLU A 181 15.56 -2.00 -2.29
N VAL A 182 14.29 -2.15 -2.72
CA VAL A 182 13.55 -1.13 -3.47
C VAL A 182 13.23 0.08 -2.59
N ILE A 183 12.71 -0.15 -1.38
CA ILE A 183 12.44 0.92 -0.41
C ILE A 183 13.73 1.67 -0.09
N PHE A 184 14.85 0.96 0.08
CA PHE A 184 16.15 1.56 0.38
C PHE A 184 16.66 2.50 -0.74
N ARG A 185 16.46 2.15 -2.02
CA ARG A 185 16.81 3.05 -3.12
C ARG A 185 16.01 4.36 -3.07
N ARG A 186 14.72 4.27 -2.74
CA ARG A 186 13.87 5.45 -2.53
C ARG A 186 14.31 6.25 -1.30
N PHE A 187 14.67 5.55 -0.22
CA PHE A 187 15.19 6.12 1.02
C PHE A 187 16.43 6.98 0.81
N VAL A 188 17.38 6.53 -0.02
CA VAL A 188 18.59 7.30 -0.32
C VAL A 188 18.30 8.48 -1.24
N GLY A 189 17.35 8.33 -2.16
CA GLY A 189 16.84 9.39 -3.05
C GLY A 189 16.91 9.01 -4.52
N ALA A 190 15.96 9.51 -5.33
CA ALA A 190 15.86 9.16 -6.75
C ALA A 190 17.10 9.58 -7.57
N ASN A 191 17.77 10.67 -7.17
CA ASN A 191 18.93 11.23 -7.84
C ASN A 191 20.23 11.05 -7.01
N GLY A 192 20.25 10.06 -6.12
CA GLY A 192 21.37 9.82 -5.20
C GLY A 192 21.18 10.45 -3.81
N PRO A 193 22.21 10.34 -2.94
CA PRO A 193 22.12 10.76 -1.54
C PRO A 193 21.78 12.25 -1.36
N ASN A 194 20.78 12.55 -0.52
CA ASN A 194 20.39 13.92 -0.18
C ASN A 194 21.34 14.54 0.86
N VAL A 195 22.55 14.87 0.43
CA VAL A 195 23.61 15.44 1.29
C VAL A 195 23.35 16.91 1.58
N LYS A 196 23.40 17.28 2.86
CA LYS A 196 23.29 18.64 3.38
C LYS A 196 24.67 19.17 3.82
N THR A 197 24.84 20.48 3.70
CA THR A 197 26.10 21.19 3.96
C THR A 197 26.53 21.18 5.43
N SER A 198 25.59 20.98 6.36
CA SER A 198 25.89 20.90 7.78
C SER A 198 25.04 19.85 8.49
N VAL A 199 25.55 19.36 9.62
CA VAL A 199 24.80 18.50 10.56
C VAL A 199 23.52 19.18 11.04
N SER A 200 23.54 20.49 11.30
CA SER A 200 22.36 21.22 11.78
C SER A 200 21.22 21.25 10.76
N VAL A 201 21.52 21.33 9.47
CA VAL A 201 20.51 21.27 8.41
C VAL A 201 20.05 19.83 8.16
N ALA A 202 20.96 18.85 8.25
CA ALA A 202 20.60 17.45 8.11
C ALA A 202 19.66 16.97 9.24
N ASP A 203 19.93 17.39 10.48
CA ASP A 203 19.20 16.96 11.68
C ASP A 203 18.00 17.87 12.02
N SER A 204 17.64 18.83 11.15
CA SER A 204 16.51 19.73 11.41
C SER A 204 15.15 19.04 11.30
N ASP A 205 14.20 19.44 12.13
CA ASP A 205 12.84 18.87 12.18
C ASP A 205 11.85 19.62 11.27
N SER A 206 12.25 19.94 10.05
CA SER A 206 11.40 20.67 9.11
C SER A 206 10.36 19.76 8.46
N LEU A 207 9.08 20.12 8.62
CA LEU A 207 7.92 19.38 8.11
C LEU A 207 7.79 19.42 6.58
N SER A 208 8.53 20.32 5.91
CA SER A 208 8.45 20.50 4.45
C SER A 208 9.50 19.71 3.66
N ASP A 209 10.41 18.99 4.32
CA ASP A 209 11.62 18.51 3.67
C ASP A 209 11.42 17.34 2.71
N TYR A 210 10.30 16.61 2.83
CA TYR A 210 9.98 15.43 2.04
C TYR A 210 8.67 15.55 1.25
N ARG A 211 8.25 16.78 0.93
CA ARG A 211 6.94 17.05 0.31
C ARG A 211 6.71 16.38 -1.05
N ASP A 212 7.78 16.12 -1.80
CA ASP A 212 7.72 15.49 -3.13
C ASP A 212 7.69 13.95 -3.08
N GLY A 213 8.06 13.33 -1.96
CA GLY A 213 8.28 11.88 -1.85
C GLY A 213 9.45 11.33 -2.68
N LEU A 214 10.18 12.19 -3.39
CA LEU A 214 11.31 11.83 -4.25
C LEU A 214 12.66 12.12 -3.59
N THR A 215 12.67 13.13 -2.72
CA THR A 215 13.81 13.54 -1.94
C THR A 215 14.15 12.46 -0.91
N GLY A 216 15.38 11.95 -0.96
CA GLY A 216 15.89 10.97 -0.01
C GLY A 216 16.09 11.54 1.39
N VAL A 217 16.37 10.67 2.37
CA VAL A 217 16.68 11.07 3.74
C VAL A 217 17.82 12.08 3.76
N LYS A 218 17.69 13.12 4.58
CA LYS A 218 18.76 14.11 4.75
C LYS A 218 19.99 13.46 5.38
N MET A 219 21.13 13.64 4.74
CA MET A 219 22.42 13.13 5.22
C MET A 219 23.39 14.30 5.46
N ALA A 220 24.08 14.30 6.59
CA ALA A 220 25.16 15.26 6.85
C ALA A 220 26.41 14.88 6.06
N SER A 221 27.02 15.85 5.36
CA SER A 221 28.24 15.63 4.58
C SER A 221 29.38 15.08 5.41
N ASP A 222 29.62 15.68 6.58
CA ASP A 222 30.66 15.31 7.53
C ASP A 222 30.14 15.42 8.97
N ARG A 223 30.29 14.34 9.75
CA ARG A 223 29.96 14.31 11.18
C ARG A 223 31.12 13.73 11.97
N LYS A 224 31.53 14.45 13.02
CA LYS A 224 32.57 13.97 13.95
C LYS A 224 31.95 13.18 15.09
N VAL A 225 32.31 11.90 15.21
CA VAL A 225 31.87 10.99 16.28
C VAL A 225 33.10 10.28 16.84
N GLY A 226 33.31 10.32 18.16
CA GLY A 226 34.44 9.62 18.81
C GLY A 226 35.82 9.98 18.25
N GLY A 227 36.01 11.21 17.77
CA GLY A 227 37.27 11.69 17.19
C GLY A 227 37.47 11.36 15.70
N LYS A 228 36.62 10.53 15.09
CA LYS A 228 36.64 10.20 13.65
C LYS A 228 35.60 11.00 12.88
N ILE A 229 35.86 11.28 11.61
CA ILE A 229 34.91 11.95 10.71
C ILE A 229 34.24 10.88 9.85
N TYR A 230 32.91 10.89 9.84
CA TYR A 230 32.05 10.02 9.05
C TYR A 230 31.29 10.85 8.03
N LYS A 231 31.07 10.30 6.84
CA LYS A 231 30.39 11.00 5.73
C LYS A 231 29.01 10.44 5.49
N GLU A 232 28.12 11.26 4.94
CA GLU A 232 26.77 10.87 4.52
C GLU A 232 25.99 10.21 5.67
N THR A 233 26.06 10.83 6.85
CA THR A 233 25.45 10.28 8.08
C THR A 233 24.05 10.82 8.30
N PHE A 234 23.16 10.02 8.88
CA PHE A 234 21.81 10.42 9.24
C PHE A 234 21.43 9.87 10.61
N THR A 235 20.41 10.45 11.24
CA THR A 235 19.93 9.98 12.55
C THR A 235 18.87 8.90 12.39
N GLY A 236 18.72 8.01 13.38
CA GLY A 236 17.63 7.03 13.39
C GLY A 236 16.23 7.67 13.39
N LYS A 237 16.11 8.86 14.00
CA LYS A 237 14.90 9.69 13.90
C LYS A 237 14.62 10.10 12.45
N ALA A 238 15.61 10.67 11.75
CA ALA A 238 15.44 11.10 10.36
C ALA A 238 15.05 9.95 9.44
N ALA A 239 15.62 8.76 9.67
CA ALA A 239 15.27 7.57 8.92
C ALA A 239 13.81 7.13 9.14
N THR A 240 13.34 7.16 10.39
CA THR A 240 11.95 6.86 10.75
C THR A 240 10.99 7.88 10.14
N ASP A 241 11.32 9.17 10.24
CA ASP A 241 10.46 10.24 9.72
C ASP A 241 10.31 10.13 8.21
N TRP A 242 11.40 9.84 7.47
CA TRP A 242 11.31 9.59 6.03
C TRP A 242 10.39 8.41 5.70
N LEU A 243 10.51 7.29 6.42
CA LEU A 243 9.65 6.11 6.23
C LEU A 243 8.18 6.39 6.57
N MET A 244 7.91 7.32 7.48
CA MET A 244 6.55 7.75 7.81
C MET A 244 5.98 8.74 6.80
N ASP A 245 6.79 9.63 6.23
CA ASP A 245 6.32 10.69 5.34
C ASP A 245 6.25 10.24 3.87
N CYS A 246 7.21 9.41 3.42
CA CYS A 246 7.37 8.99 2.03
C CYS A 246 6.79 7.61 1.71
N CYS A 247 6.31 6.86 2.69
CA CYS A 247 5.71 5.53 2.47
C CYS A 247 4.26 5.46 2.99
N THR A 248 3.53 4.43 2.55
CA THR A 248 2.15 4.19 2.99
C THR A 248 2.00 3.53 4.36
N THR A 249 3.05 3.58 5.20
CA THR A 249 3.03 3.16 6.62
C THR A 249 1.99 3.97 7.38
N VAL A 250 1.45 3.43 8.47
CA VAL A 250 0.49 4.15 9.33
C VAL A 250 0.89 4.13 10.81
N ASP A 251 1.86 3.28 11.18
CA ASP A 251 2.40 3.16 12.53
C ASP A 251 3.93 3.27 12.48
N ARG A 252 4.51 3.96 13.48
CA ARG A 252 5.98 4.08 13.59
C ARG A 252 6.66 2.74 13.79
N ARG A 253 5.97 1.75 14.36
CA ARG A 253 6.49 0.38 14.50
C ARG A 253 6.87 -0.23 13.14
N GLU A 254 6.05 0.00 12.12
CA GLU A 254 6.32 -0.46 10.76
C GLU A 254 7.60 0.19 10.20
N ALA A 255 7.80 1.47 10.48
CA ALA A 255 9.03 2.17 10.10
C ALA A 255 10.25 1.62 10.84
N PHE A 256 10.11 1.25 12.13
CA PHE A 256 11.19 0.64 12.90
C PHE A 256 11.58 -0.74 12.35
N GLU A 257 10.60 -1.55 11.96
CA GLU A 257 10.82 -2.86 11.34
C GLU A 257 11.57 -2.73 10.02
N ILE A 258 11.11 -1.85 9.11
CA ILE A 258 11.80 -1.58 7.84
C ILE A 258 13.23 -1.07 8.07
N ALA A 259 13.41 -0.11 8.98
CA ALA A 259 14.74 0.43 9.28
C ALA A 259 15.67 -0.59 9.94
N SER A 260 15.14 -1.51 10.74
CA SER A 260 15.89 -2.63 11.29
C SER A 260 16.37 -3.58 10.19
N LEU A 261 15.54 -3.82 9.17
CA LEU A 261 15.91 -4.63 8.01
C LEU A 261 16.99 -3.97 7.14
N PHE A 262 17.07 -2.63 7.11
CA PHE A 262 18.22 -1.95 6.47
C PHE A 262 19.54 -2.30 7.17
N VAL A 263 19.54 -2.44 8.49
CA VAL A 263 20.72 -2.86 9.26
C VAL A 263 20.99 -4.35 9.05
N GLU A 264 19.95 -5.18 9.16
CA GLU A 264 20.06 -6.64 9.03
C GLU A 264 20.57 -7.07 7.65
N TYR A 265 20.15 -6.38 6.58
CA TYR A 265 20.63 -6.62 5.23
C TYR A 265 21.92 -5.89 4.88
N ASP A 266 22.61 -5.31 5.87
CA ASP A 266 23.90 -4.65 5.72
C ASP A 266 23.85 -3.54 4.66
N LEU A 267 22.75 -2.78 4.64
CA LEU A 267 22.59 -1.59 3.78
C LEU A 267 23.03 -0.33 4.52
N ILE A 268 22.88 -0.33 5.84
CA ILE A 268 23.32 0.75 6.74
C ILE A 268 24.02 0.16 7.96
N GLU A 269 24.93 0.93 8.54
CA GLU A 269 25.66 0.56 9.76
C GLU A 269 25.48 1.62 10.84
N SER A 270 25.49 1.18 12.10
CA SER A 270 25.40 2.06 13.26
C SER A 270 26.78 2.62 13.63
N ILE A 271 26.94 3.93 13.49
CA ILE A 271 28.15 4.67 13.90
C ILE A 271 28.10 5.04 15.39
N GLN A 272 26.91 5.36 15.89
CA GLN A 272 26.66 5.68 17.29
C GLN A 272 25.32 5.09 17.71
N GLN A 273 25.33 4.31 18.79
CA GLN A 273 24.13 3.71 19.36
C GLN A 273 23.60 4.56 20.52
N ASP A 274 22.28 4.57 20.67
CA ASP A 274 21.60 5.17 21.82
C ASP A 274 21.40 4.10 22.92
N ARG A 275 22.40 3.98 23.81
CA ARG A 275 22.37 2.98 24.89
C ARG A 275 21.21 3.18 25.85
N SER A 276 20.82 4.42 26.12
CA SER A 276 19.70 4.74 27.01
C SER A 276 18.40 4.20 26.43
N TYR A 277 18.17 4.38 25.13
CA TYR A 277 17.03 3.81 24.44
C TYR A 277 17.05 2.27 24.45
N MET A 278 18.21 1.65 24.22
CA MET A 278 18.34 0.18 24.25
C MET A 278 18.07 -0.42 25.64
N THR A 279 18.46 0.27 26.72
CA THR A 279 18.15 -0.19 28.09
C THR A 279 16.65 -0.13 28.37
N GLN A 280 15.96 0.89 27.86
CA GLN A 280 14.51 1.05 28.03
C GLN A 280 13.71 0.07 27.16
N PHE A 281 14.19 -0.22 25.95
CA PHE A 281 13.53 -1.06 24.96
C PHE A 281 14.45 -2.22 24.55
N GLN A 282 14.38 -3.32 25.30
CA GLN A 282 15.22 -4.53 25.11
C GLN A 282 15.04 -5.22 23.74
N GLY A 283 14.06 -4.83 22.92
CA GLY A 283 13.91 -5.32 21.55
C GLY A 283 14.62 -4.47 20.49
N SER A 284 15.17 -3.30 20.84
CA SER A 284 15.66 -2.30 19.88
C SER A 284 17.18 -2.33 19.71
N HIS A 285 17.74 -3.53 19.57
CA HIS A 285 19.19 -3.71 19.44
C HIS A 285 19.72 -3.41 18.03
N LEU A 286 18.94 -3.71 16.99
CA LEU A 286 19.34 -3.50 15.59
C LEU A 286 19.26 -2.03 15.19
N PHE A 287 18.15 -1.37 15.51
CA PHE A 287 17.88 0.00 15.12
C PHE A 287 17.25 0.81 16.27
N GLN A 288 17.68 2.06 16.43
CA GLN A 288 17.19 2.98 17.44
C GLN A 288 16.64 4.24 16.74
N PRO A 289 15.32 4.52 16.83
CA PRO A 289 14.65 5.62 16.13
C PRO A 289 14.84 6.97 16.84
N THR A 290 16.08 7.30 17.24
CA THR A 290 16.37 8.50 18.04
C THR A 290 17.31 9.46 17.30
N LYS A 291 17.37 10.70 17.77
CA LYS A 291 18.32 11.71 17.28
C LYS A 291 19.77 11.43 17.73
N HIS A 292 19.95 10.55 18.70
CA HIS A 292 21.25 10.22 19.29
C HIS A 292 21.90 8.99 18.62
N ALA A 293 21.09 8.16 17.97
CA ALA A 293 21.56 7.07 17.13
C ALA A 293 21.93 7.59 15.74
N ILE A 294 23.17 7.35 15.32
CA ILE A 294 23.74 7.83 14.05
C ILE A 294 24.07 6.63 13.18
N TYR A 295 23.64 6.69 11.93
CA TYR A 295 23.84 5.67 10.92
C TYR A 295 24.55 6.24 9.68
N GLN A 296 25.16 5.35 8.91
CA GLN A 296 25.80 5.62 7.62
C GLN A 296 25.47 4.49 6.63
N LEU A 297 25.51 4.79 5.33
CA LEU A 297 25.44 3.77 4.27
C LEU A 297 26.69 2.87 4.28
N THR A 298 26.50 1.56 4.28
CA THR A 298 27.59 0.58 4.11
C THR A 298 28.10 0.60 2.66
N PRO A 299 29.28 0.01 2.36
CA PRO A 299 29.73 -0.17 0.98
C PRO A 299 28.68 -0.89 0.11
N LYS A 300 28.07 -1.95 0.66
CA LYS A 300 26.99 -2.70 0.01
C LYS A 300 25.75 -1.84 -0.28
N GLY A 301 25.34 -1.01 0.68
CA GLY A 301 24.25 -0.06 0.48
C GLY A 301 24.54 0.96 -0.63
N LYS A 302 25.78 1.47 -0.69
CA LYS A 302 26.22 2.39 -1.75
C LYS A 302 26.23 1.71 -3.12
N ASP A 303 26.73 0.48 -3.20
CA ASP A 303 26.75 -0.28 -4.46
C ASP A 303 25.34 -0.60 -4.97
N LEU A 304 24.38 -0.81 -4.06
CA LEU A 304 22.97 -1.05 -4.39
C LEU A 304 22.32 0.17 -5.05
N VAL A 305 22.64 1.37 -4.57
CA VAL A 305 22.10 2.65 -5.06
C VAL A 305 22.79 3.07 -6.36
N ASN A 306 24.12 2.93 -6.43
CA ASN A 306 24.91 3.28 -7.61
C ASN A 306 24.74 2.28 -8.77
N GLY A 307 24.06 1.16 -8.52
CA GLY A 307 23.91 0.09 -9.50
C GLY A 307 25.17 -0.78 -9.67
N SER A 308 26.21 -0.57 -8.88
CA SER A 308 27.44 -1.35 -9.01
C SER A 308 27.34 -2.79 -8.48
N LEU A 309 26.23 -3.16 -7.81
CA LEU A 309 25.98 -4.55 -7.43
C LEU A 309 25.72 -5.42 -8.66
N SER A 310 26.79 -5.97 -9.22
CA SER A 310 26.74 -7.28 -9.86
C SER A 310 26.40 -8.27 -8.74
N ARG A 311 25.36 -9.10 -8.87
CA ARG A 311 25.14 -10.24 -7.97
C ARG A 311 26.35 -11.17 -8.10
N GLY A 312 27.38 -10.94 -7.28
CA GLY A 312 28.62 -11.69 -7.27
C GLY A 312 28.35 -13.12 -6.85
N ARG A 313 28.69 -14.06 -7.74
CA ARG A 313 28.80 -15.49 -7.45
C ARG A 313 29.58 -15.67 -6.13
N THR A 314 29.00 -16.38 -5.17
CA THR A 314 29.77 -16.99 -4.08
C THR A 314 30.74 -17.98 -4.71
N SER A 315 32.02 -17.62 -4.72
CA SER A 315 33.09 -18.43 -5.27
C SER A 315 33.49 -19.51 -4.27
N GLU A 316 33.11 -20.76 -4.53
CA GLU A 316 33.94 -21.91 -4.23
C GLU A 316 34.00 -22.82 -5.47
N SER A 317 35.23 -23.00 -5.97
CA SER A 317 35.71 -24.09 -6.85
C SER A 317 34.89 -24.51 -8.08
N GLU A 318 35.38 -24.18 -9.28
CA GLU A 318 36.02 -25.13 -10.19
C GLU A 318 36.15 -24.57 -11.63
N THR A 319 37.32 -24.80 -12.19
CA THR A 319 37.68 -24.69 -13.60
C THR A 319 36.77 -25.56 -14.49
N ALA A 320 35.90 -24.93 -15.28
CA ALA A 320 35.48 -25.31 -16.66
C ALA A 320 34.06 -24.81 -16.96
N ALA A 321 33.93 -23.75 -17.78
CA ALA A 321 32.84 -23.51 -18.74
C ALA A 321 32.80 -22.01 -19.11
N ALA A 322 33.76 -21.56 -19.90
CA ALA A 322 33.62 -20.34 -20.69
C ALA A 322 32.69 -20.62 -21.87
N SER A 323 31.38 -20.70 -21.61
CA SER A 323 30.29 -20.68 -22.60
C SER A 323 28.97 -20.70 -21.83
N ARG A 324 28.08 -19.72 -22.11
CA ARG A 324 26.68 -19.56 -21.62
C ARG A 324 26.40 -18.40 -20.64
N THR A 325 26.79 -17.17 -20.95
CA THR A 325 26.28 -15.98 -20.21
C THR A 325 25.66 -14.91 -21.11
N GLY A 326 24.99 -15.31 -22.20
CA GLY A 326 24.24 -14.38 -23.07
C GLY A 326 22.76 -14.73 -23.29
N GLY A 327 22.16 -15.63 -22.49
CA GLY A 327 20.93 -16.33 -22.91
C GLY A 327 19.69 -16.27 -22.02
N GLY A 328 19.70 -15.63 -20.84
CA GLY A 328 18.57 -15.71 -19.88
C GLY A 328 17.40 -14.77 -20.19
N ILE A 329 17.66 -13.58 -20.75
CA ILE A 329 16.61 -12.57 -20.96
C ILE A 329 15.72 -12.89 -22.19
N ALA A 330 16.17 -13.75 -23.09
CA ALA A 330 15.64 -13.84 -24.46
C ALA A 330 14.52 -14.89 -24.70
N ARG A 331 14.12 -15.71 -23.72
CA ARG A 331 13.18 -16.84 -23.98
C ARG A 331 11.82 -16.76 -23.30
N ASP A 332 11.65 -15.96 -22.25
CA ASP A 332 10.36 -15.89 -21.57
C ASP A 332 9.36 -15.04 -22.36
N SER A 333 8.14 -15.56 -22.53
CA SER A 333 7.04 -14.77 -23.08
C SER A 333 6.68 -13.64 -22.10
N ASN A 334 6.09 -12.54 -22.61
CA ASN A 334 5.64 -11.47 -21.71
C ASN A 334 4.60 -11.96 -20.69
N THR A 335 3.86 -13.02 -21.01
CA THR A 335 2.93 -13.66 -20.07
C THR A 335 3.66 -14.32 -18.90
N GLN A 336 4.77 -15.04 -19.14
CA GLN A 336 5.59 -15.61 -18.07
C GLN A 336 6.26 -14.53 -17.23
N ARG A 337 6.72 -13.44 -17.87
CA ARG A 337 7.28 -12.30 -17.15
C ARG A 337 6.24 -11.60 -16.27
N LEU A 338 5.02 -11.42 -16.77
CA LEU A 338 3.94 -10.85 -15.98
C LEU A 338 3.61 -11.73 -14.77
N ASP A 339 3.54 -13.05 -14.94
CA ASP A 339 3.32 -13.96 -13.83
C ASP A 339 4.41 -13.82 -12.73
N LYS A 340 5.68 -13.73 -13.12
CA LYS A 340 6.79 -13.45 -12.20
C LYS A 340 6.63 -12.09 -11.51
N ILE A 341 6.28 -11.04 -12.25
CA ILE A 341 6.05 -9.69 -11.71
C ILE A 341 4.90 -9.69 -10.69
N LEU A 342 3.82 -10.42 -10.97
CA LEU A 342 2.64 -10.46 -10.09
C LEU A 342 2.92 -11.26 -8.82
N ASN A 343 3.75 -12.30 -8.87
CA ASN A 343 4.08 -13.13 -7.71
C ASN A 343 5.19 -12.55 -6.82
N ASP A 344 6.01 -11.62 -7.32
CA ASP A 344 7.05 -10.95 -6.54
C ASP A 344 6.63 -9.54 -6.07
N ALA A 345 6.70 -9.29 -4.76
CA ALA A 345 6.25 -8.03 -4.17
C ALA A 345 7.08 -6.81 -4.64
N ALA A 346 8.39 -6.98 -4.83
CA ALA A 346 9.27 -5.90 -5.24
C ALA A 346 9.03 -5.51 -6.71
N LEU A 347 8.93 -6.50 -7.59
CA LEU A 347 8.59 -6.29 -9.00
C LEU A 347 7.18 -5.72 -9.14
N ARG A 348 6.20 -6.19 -8.37
CA ARG A 348 4.84 -5.67 -8.37
C ARG A 348 4.80 -4.19 -7.97
N LEU A 349 5.58 -3.80 -6.96
CA LEU A 349 5.71 -2.40 -6.55
C LEU A 349 6.24 -1.53 -7.70
N LEU A 350 7.35 -1.93 -8.32
CA LEU A 350 7.94 -1.20 -9.45
C LEU A 350 7.01 -1.15 -10.67
N PHE A 351 6.32 -2.25 -10.95
CA PHE A 351 5.37 -2.34 -12.05
C PHE A 351 4.16 -1.44 -11.81
N ARG A 352 3.64 -1.36 -10.57
CA ARG A 352 2.56 -0.43 -10.20
C ARG A 352 2.96 1.02 -10.44
N GLU A 353 4.17 1.42 -10.05
CA GLU A 353 4.66 2.78 -10.31
C GLU A 353 4.70 3.07 -11.82
N ASN A 354 5.21 2.14 -12.62
CA ASN A 354 5.23 2.30 -14.07
C ASN A 354 3.82 2.43 -14.66
N LEU A 355 2.87 1.60 -14.20
CA LEU A 355 1.48 1.68 -14.64
C LEU A 355 0.81 3.00 -14.25
N ARG A 356 1.15 3.56 -13.09
CA ARG A 356 0.67 4.88 -12.66
C ARG A 356 1.20 5.98 -13.59
N GLU A 357 2.47 5.94 -13.98
CA GLU A 357 3.07 6.89 -14.93
C GLU A 357 2.44 6.79 -16.32
N THR A 358 2.00 5.59 -16.73
CA THR A 358 1.31 5.38 -18.02
C THR A 358 -0.20 5.48 -17.94
N HIS A 359 -0.76 5.88 -16.78
CA HIS A 359 -2.21 5.97 -16.54
C HIS A 359 -2.99 4.67 -16.81
N CYS A 360 -2.42 3.54 -16.41
CA CYS A 360 -3.00 2.20 -16.56
C CYS A 360 -2.98 1.40 -15.23
N GLU A 361 -2.85 2.06 -14.07
CA GLU A 361 -2.75 1.45 -12.74
C GLU A 361 -3.98 0.59 -12.41
N GLU A 362 -5.15 0.97 -12.91
CA GLU A 362 -6.43 0.30 -12.69
C GLU A 362 -6.41 -1.16 -13.10
N ASN A 363 -5.63 -1.53 -14.12
CA ASN A 363 -5.51 -2.91 -14.59
C ASN A 363 -4.89 -3.82 -13.52
N LEU A 364 -3.84 -3.34 -12.85
CA LEU A 364 -3.18 -4.08 -11.77
C LEU A 364 -4.05 -4.10 -10.51
N SER A 365 -4.70 -2.98 -10.18
CA SER A 365 -5.64 -2.91 -9.04
C SER A 365 -6.79 -3.89 -9.22
N PHE A 366 -7.42 -3.91 -10.38
CA PHE A 366 -8.47 -4.88 -10.70
C PHE A 366 -7.97 -6.32 -10.61
N TYR A 367 -6.80 -6.62 -11.16
CA TYR A 367 -6.24 -7.98 -11.12
C TYR A 367 -6.07 -8.47 -9.67
N ILE A 368 -5.52 -7.64 -8.78
CA ILE A 368 -5.29 -7.98 -7.37
C ILE A 368 -6.61 -8.11 -6.62
N ASP A 369 -7.54 -7.17 -6.81
CA ASP A 369 -8.85 -7.19 -6.14
C ASP A 369 -9.66 -8.43 -6.53
N VAL A 370 -9.61 -8.83 -7.81
CA VAL A 370 -10.26 -10.06 -8.29
C VAL A 370 -9.56 -11.32 -7.77
N ASP A 371 -8.23 -11.36 -7.72
CA ASP A 371 -7.51 -12.52 -7.15
C ASP A 371 -7.90 -12.75 -5.68
N GLU A 372 -7.93 -11.68 -4.88
CA GLU A 372 -8.35 -11.74 -3.49
C GLU A 372 -9.81 -12.20 -3.38
N PHE A 373 -10.71 -11.61 -4.16
CA PHE A 373 -12.12 -11.99 -4.22
C PHE A 373 -12.32 -13.47 -4.56
N VAL A 374 -11.66 -13.97 -5.62
CA VAL A 374 -11.75 -15.38 -6.05
C VAL A 374 -11.24 -16.31 -4.95
N ARG A 375 -10.13 -15.97 -4.28
CA ARG A 375 -9.61 -16.76 -3.14
C ARG A 375 -10.60 -16.81 -1.99
N GLN A 376 -11.18 -15.68 -1.60
CA GLN A 376 -12.18 -15.59 -0.53
C GLN A 376 -13.45 -16.39 -0.89
N CYS A 377 -13.94 -16.22 -2.12
CA CYS A 377 -15.10 -16.92 -2.64
C CYS A 377 -14.92 -18.45 -2.61
N ARG A 378 -13.79 -18.97 -3.11
CA ARG A 378 -13.47 -20.40 -3.08
C ARG A 378 -13.33 -20.95 -1.66
N ARG A 379 -12.88 -20.14 -0.69
CA ARG A 379 -12.83 -20.54 0.73
C ARG A 379 -14.25 -20.62 1.32
N ALA A 380 -15.09 -19.61 1.08
CA ALA A 380 -16.45 -19.57 1.59
C ALA A 380 -17.33 -20.67 1.01
N ILE A 381 -17.28 -20.91 -0.31
CA ILE A 381 -18.01 -22.02 -0.96
C ILE A 381 -17.63 -23.36 -0.34
N ARG A 382 -16.32 -23.62 -0.13
CA ARG A 382 -15.84 -24.85 0.53
C ARG A 382 -16.32 -24.98 1.97
N ALA A 383 -16.41 -23.87 2.71
CA ALA A 383 -16.92 -23.87 4.08
C ALA A 383 -18.42 -24.21 4.13
N VAL A 384 -19.21 -23.64 3.21
CA VAL A 384 -20.66 -23.87 3.11
C VAL A 384 -20.96 -25.33 2.71
N GLN A 385 -20.20 -25.89 1.77
CA GLN A 385 -20.33 -27.30 1.37
C GLN A 385 -20.07 -28.27 2.54
N LYS A 386 -19.17 -27.92 3.47
CA LYS A 386 -18.87 -28.73 4.67
C LYS A 386 -19.89 -28.54 5.79
N SER A 387 -20.58 -27.41 5.86
CA SER A 387 -21.54 -27.10 6.93
C SER A 387 -22.67 -26.21 6.42
N PRO A 388 -23.70 -26.79 5.75
CA PRO A 388 -24.72 -26.05 5.01
C PRO A 388 -25.68 -25.22 5.88
N SER A 389 -25.82 -25.55 7.16
CA SER A 389 -26.82 -24.98 8.08
C SER A 389 -26.26 -23.91 9.03
N ASN A 390 -25.03 -23.44 8.83
CA ASN A 390 -24.45 -22.39 9.66
C ASN A 390 -24.84 -21.00 9.12
N ALA A 391 -25.65 -20.25 9.89
CA ALA A 391 -26.08 -18.89 9.54
C ALA A 391 -24.90 -17.93 9.29
N ALA A 392 -23.78 -18.12 10.01
CA ALA A 392 -22.56 -17.33 9.80
C ALA A 392 -21.95 -17.52 8.40
N SER A 393 -22.11 -18.70 7.80
CA SER A 393 -21.63 -18.99 6.44
C SER A 393 -22.43 -18.24 5.38
N MET A 394 -23.74 -18.03 5.61
CA MET A 394 -24.62 -17.29 4.70
C MET A 394 -24.38 -15.78 4.77
N ASP A 395 -24.09 -15.23 5.95
CA ASP A 395 -23.68 -13.83 6.10
C ASP A 395 -22.34 -13.56 5.40
N GLY A 396 -21.38 -14.50 5.47
CA GLY A 396 -20.13 -14.42 4.72
C GLY A 396 -20.33 -14.43 3.20
N ILE A 397 -21.30 -15.20 2.68
CA ILE A 397 -21.65 -15.16 1.23
C ILE A 397 -22.20 -13.79 0.84
N LYS A 398 -23.06 -13.19 1.68
CA LYS A 398 -23.60 -11.85 1.42
C LYS A 398 -22.50 -10.79 1.40
N GLU A 399 -21.52 -10.89 2.30
CA GLU A 399 -20.36 -10.01 2.33
C GLU A 399 -19.49 -10.15 1.06
N ILE A 400 -19.19 -11.38 0.64
CA ILE A 400 -18.43 -11.65 -0.60
C ILE A 400 -19.19 -11.12 -1.84
N MET A 401 -20.52 -11.30 -1.88
CA MET A 401 -21.34 -10.70 -2.95
C MET A 401 -21.29 -9.18 -2.92
N ALA A 402 -21.30 -8.54 -1.75
CA ALA A 402 -21.13 -7.09 -1.64
C ALA A 402 -19.76 -6.62 -2.18
N GLN A 403 -18.69 -7.38 -1.92
CA GLN A 403 -17.36 -7.12 -2.51
C GLN A 403 -17.38 -7.22 -4.05
N ALA A 404 -18.06 -8.23 -4.61
CA ALA A 404 -18.25 -8.35 -6.06
C ALA A 404 -18.92 -7.10 -6.67
N TYR A 405 -19.96 -6.57 -6.02
CA TYR A 405 -20.57 -5.31 -6.45
C TYR A 405 -19.62 -4.12 -6.33
N GLY A 406 -18.79 -4.08 -5.29
CA GLY A 406 -17.74 -3.06 -5.15
C GLY A 406 -16.78 -3.06 -6.34
N ILE A 407 -16.23 -4.23 -6.69
CA ILE A 407 -15.31 -4.40 -7.82
C ILE A 407 -16.00 -4.02 -9.13
N TYR A 408 -17.23 -4.52 -9.37
CA TYR A 408 -17.97 -4.21 -10.58
C TYR A 408 -18.21 -2.71 -10.75
N ASN A 409 -18.66 -2.01 -9.71
CA ASN A 409 -18.93 -0.57 -9.79
C ASN A 409 -17.65 0.27 -9.96
N ALA A 410 -16.52 -0.19 -9.40
CA ALA A 410 -15.25 0.51 -9.51
C ALA A 410 -14.61 0.39 -10.90
N PHE A 411 -14.71 -0.78 -11.55
CA PHE A 411 -13.89 -1.10 -12.72
C PHE A 411 -14.66 -1.48 -14.01
N LEU A 412 -15.91 -1.93 -13.90
CA LEU A 412 -16.63 -2.58 -15.00
C LEU A 412 -17.94 -1.90 -15.38
N ALA A 413 -18.58 -1.23 -14.41
CA ALA A 413 -19.82 -0.52 -14.64
C ALA A 413 -19.65 0.60 -15.69
N PRO A 414 -20.68 0.90 -16.50
CA PRO A 414 -20.58 1.98 -17.47
C PRO A 414 -20.22 3.33 -16.84
N GLY A 415 -19.14 3.95 -17.33
CA GLY A 415 -18.60 5.20 -16.78
C GLY A 415 -18.06 5.06 -15.36
N SER A 416 -17.61 3.85 -14.99
CA SER A 416 -16.90 3.62 -13.73
C SER A 416 -15.62 4.47 -13.69
N PRO A 417 -15.18 4.91 -12.51
CA PRO A 417 -14.02 5.80 -12.40
C PRO A 417 -12.71 5.14 -12.82
N CYS A 418 -12.62 3.82 -12.74
CA CYS A 418 -11.44 3.03 -13.11
C CYS A 418 -11.79 2.05 -14.24
N GLU A 419 -12.52 2.52 -15.25
CA GLU A 419 -13.08 1.69 -16.32
C GLU A 419 -12.02 0.92 -17.12
N LEU A 420 -12.17 -0.40 -17.17
CA LEU A 420 -11.24 -1.29 -17.86
C LEU A 420 -11.51 -1.41 -19.36
N ASN A 421 -10.43 -1.50 -20.13
CA ASN A 421 -10.48 -1.80 -21.55
C ASN A 421 -10.55 -3.32 -21.82
N ILE A 422 -11.74 -3.90 -21.62
CA ILE A 422 -12.04 -5.31 -21.90
C ILE A 422 -13.13 -5.45 -22.96
N ASP A 423 -13.24 -6.65 -23.54
CA ASP A 423 -14.23 -6.95 -24.57
C ASP A 423 -15.68 -6.66 -24.12
N HIS A 424 -16.46 -6.10 -25.03
CA HIS A 424 -17.83 -5.66 -24.77
C HIS A 424 -18.77 -6.82 -24.43
N GLN A 425 -18.58 -8.00 -25.02
CA GLN A 425 -19.40 -9.18 -24.72
C GLN A 425 -19.18 -9.64 -23.28
N LEU A 426 -17.92 -9.71 -22.83
CA LEU A 426 -17.59 -10.10 -21.46
C LEU A 426 -18.18 -9.12 -20.44
N ARG A 427 -18.09 -7.82 -20.73
CA ARG A 427 -18.69 -6.78 -19.89
C ARG A 427 -20.22 -6.92 -19.79
N ASN A 428 -20.89 -7.19 -20.90
CA ASN A 428 -22.35 -7.39 -20.91
C ASN A 428 -22.79 -8.64 -20.15
N ASN A 429 -22.00 -9.71 -20.21
CA ASN A 429 -22.26 -10.92 -19.43
C ASN A 429 -22.17 -10.64 -17.92
N LEU A 430 -21.13 -9.91 -17.48
CA LEU A 430 -20.99 -9.46 -16.09
C LEU A 430 -22.15 -8.57 -15.66
N ALA A 431 -22.50 -7.55 -16.44
CA ALA A 431 -23.60 -6.64 -16.14
C ALA A 431 -24.94 -7.38 -16.01
N THR A 432 -25.23 -8.31 -16.91
CA THR A 432 -26.43 -9.14 -16.89
C THR A 432 -26.48 -10.01 -15.63
N ARG A 433 -25.35 -10.64 -15.26
CA ARG A 433 -25.32 -11.53 -14.10
C ARG A 433 -25.43 -10.78 -12.77
N MET A 434 -24.76 -9.64 -12.66
CA MET A 434 -24.84 -8.77 -11.48
C MET A 434 -26.25 -8.22 -11.28
N THR A 435 -27.01 -7.98 -12.35
CA THR A 435 -28.41 -7.52 -12.26
C THR A 435 -29.37 -8.63 -11.81
N LYS A 436 -29.18 -9.86 -12.30
CA LYS A 436 -29.99 -11.03 -11.91
C LYS A 436 -29.75 -11.50 -10.46
N ALA A 437 -28.57 -11.19 -9.90
CA ALA A 437 -28.20 -11.57 -8.55
C ALA A 437 -29.00 -10.82 -7.45
N VAL A 438 -29.71 -9.75 -7.79
CA VAL A 438 -30.51 -8.96 -6.86
C VAL A 438 -31.93 -9.55 -6.76
N GLY A 439 -32.18 -10.44 -5.77
CA GLY A 439 -33.55 -10.79 -5.38
C GLY A 439 -33.87 -12.26 -5.03
N GLN A 440 -32.90 -13.19 -5.05
CA GLN A 440 -33.15 -14.61 -4.72
C GLN A 440 -32.12 -15.18 -3.74
N ASP A 441 -32.51 -15.34 -2.47
CA ASP A 441 -31.64 -15.86 -1.38
C ASP A 441 -31.21 -17.33 -1.60
N VAL A 442 -32.04 -18.14 -2.26
CA VAL A 442 -31.82 -19.59 -2.42
C VAL A 442 -30.78 -19.90 -3.54
N ALA A 443 -30.60 -18.98 -4.50
CA ALA A 443 -29.68 -19.15 -5.64
C ALA A 443 -28.38 -18.34 -5.50
N MET A 444 -28.08 -17.77 -4.32
CA MET A 444 -26.91 -16.91 -4.12
C MET A 444 -25.58 -17.66 -4.36
N ILE A 445 -25.51 -18.94 -3.99
CA ILE A 445 -24.28 -19.74 -4.17
C ILE A 445 -24.00 -20.00 -5.65
N GLU A 446 -25.00 -20.43 -6.42
CA GLU A 446 -24.87 -20.65 -7.87
C GLU A 446 -24.52 -19.34 -8.59
N THR A 447 -25.17 -18.26 -8.18
CA THR A 447 -24.88 -16.91 -8.68
C THR A 447 -23.45 -16.49 -8.38
N LEU A 448 -22.97 -16.74 -7.17
CA LEU A 448 -21.60 -16.43 -6.79
C LEU A 448 -20.58 -17.25 -7.61
N HIS A 449 -20.84 -18.53 -7.90
CA HIS A 449 -19.98 -19.33 -8.79
C HIS A 449 -19.89 -18.73 -10.20
N GLU A 450 -21.03 -18.35 -10.79
CA GLU A 450 -21.04 -17.75 -12.12
C GLU A 450 -20.36 -16.38 -12.16
N VAL A 451 -20.61 -15.53 -11.16
CA VAL A 451 -19.92 -14.24 -11.02
C VAL A 451 -18.41 -14.45 -10.88
N THR A 452 -17.99 -15.46 -10.12
CA THR A 452 -16.57 -15.80 -9.95
C THR A 452 -15.93 -16.20 -11.28
N SER A 453 -16.58 -17.08 -12.05
CA SER A 453 -16.09 -17.48 -13.38
C SER A 453 -15.95 -16.30 -14.34
N LEU A 454 -16.93 -15.39 -14.34
CA LEU A 454 -16.88 -14.20 -15.20
C LEU A 454 -15.78 -13.21 -14.77
N PHE A 455 -15.52 -13.08 -13.47
CA PHE A 455 -14.39 -12.30 -12.97
C PHE A 455 -13.05 -12.94 -13.33
N GLU A 456 -12.93 -14.26 -13.29
CA GLU A 456 -11.72 -14.98 -13.75
C GLU A 456 -11.49 -14.75 -15.25
N ASP A 457 -12.53 -14.78 -16.08
CA ASP A 457 -12.43 -14.45 -17.51
C ASP A 457 -11.96 -13.00 -17.72
N ALA A 458 -12.51 -12.05 -16.96
CA ALA A 458 -12.11 -10.64 -17.02
C ALA A 458 -10.67 -10.44 -16.53
N GLN A 459 -10.29 -11.11 -15.45
CA GLN A 459 -8.92 -11.09 -14.92
C GLN A 459 -7.93 -11.62 -15.96
N ASN A 460 -8.27 -12.72 -16.65
CA ASN A 460 -7.47 -13.28 -17.74
C ASN A 460 -7.34 -12.33 -18.94
N ALA A 461 -8.41 -11.61 -19.28
CA ALA A 461 -8.38 -10.59 -20.34
C ALA A 461 -7.42 -9.43 -19.96
N VAL A 462 -7.53 -8.91 -18.73
CA VAL A 462 -6.68 -7.84 -18.21
C VAL A 462 -5.23 -8.29 -18.06
N PHE A 463 -4.99 -9.54 -17.66
CA PHE A 463 -3.66 -10.14 -17.64
C PHE A 463 -3.02 -10.13 -19.04
N LYS A 464 -3.75 -10.58 -20.07
CA LYS A 464 -3.26 -10.55 -21.46
C LYS A 464 -3.01 -9.14 -21.96
N LEU A 465 -3.87 -8.18 -21.58
CA LEU A 465 -3.68 -6.77 -21.89
C LEU A 465 -2.38 -6.23 -21.28
N MET A 466 -2.18 -6.42 -19.96
CA MET A 466 -0.95 -5.99 -19.29
C MET A 466 0.29 -6.70 -19.85
N ALA A 467 0.21 -7.99 -20.18
CA ALA A 467 1.33 -8.74 -20.74
C ALA A 467 1.70 -8.25 -22.15
N SER A 468 0.73 -7.88 -22.97
CA SER A 468 0.98 -7.43 -24.34
C SER A 468 1.44 -5.98 -24.43
N ASP A 469 0.87 -5.09 -23.62
CA ASP A 469 1.12 -3.64 -23.70
C ASP A 469 2.04 -3.10 -22.59
N SER A 470 1.71 -3.41 -21.32
CA SER A 470 2.39 -2.80 -20.16
C SER A 470 3.76 -3.40 -19.86
N VAL A 471 3.91 -4.72 -19.96
CA VAL A 471 5.17 -5.41 -19.65
C VAL A 471 6.31 -4.97 -20.57
N PRO A 472 6.17 -4.89 -21.90
CA PRO A 472 7.22 -4.38 -22.77
C PRO A 472 7.64 -2.94 -22.43
N LYS A 473 6.69 -2.08 -22.07
CA LYS A 473 6.95 -0.69 -21.67
C LYS A 473 7.73 -0.64 -20.36
N PHE A 474 7.33 -1.45 -19.37
CA PHE A 474 8.02 -1.55 -18.09
C PHE A 474 9.48 -2.01 -18.25
N LEU A 475 9.72 -3.07 -19.04
CA LEU A 475 11.06 -3.63 -19.23
C LEU A 475 12.00 -2.69 -20.03
N ARG A 476 11.44 -1.82 -20.87
CA ARG A 476 12.20 -0.83 -21.65
C ARG A 476 12.36 0.50 -20.94
N ASN A 477 11.70 0.69 -19.79
CA ASN A 477 11.76 1.95 -19.06
C ASN A 477 13.16 2.12 -18.42
N PRO A 478 13.94 3.15 -18.80
CA PRO A 478 15.28 3.36 -18.29
C PRO A 478 15.35 3.49 -16.76
N LYS A 479 14.28 3.96 -16.13
CA LYS A 479 14.16 4.10 -14.66
C LYS A 479 14.32 2.78 -13.93
N TYR A 480 13.90 1.67 -14.53
CA TYR A 480 13.91 0.34 -13.91
C TYR A 480 15.00 -0.57 -14.48
N GLU A 481 15.65 -0.19 -15.57
CA GLU A 481 16.64 -1.01 -16.28
C GLU A 481 17.72 -1.57 -15.34
N HIS A 482 18.25 -0.74 -14.44
CA HIS A 482 19.27 -1.17 -13.49
C HIS A 482 18.74 -2.19 -12.48
N THR A 483 17.56 -1.95 -11.93
CA THR A 483 16.95 -2.85 -10.95
C THR A 483 16.58 -4.17 -11.59
N LEU A 484 16.06 -4.14 -12.82
CA LEU A 484 15.64 -5.33 -13.58
C LEU A 484 16.83 -6.15 -14.11
N LYS A 485 17.94 -5.53 -14.50
CA LYS A 485 19.17 -6.25 -14.90
C LYS A 485 19.76 -7.11 -13.78
N ASN A 486 19.66 -6.62 -12.55
CA ASN A 486 20.12 -7.32 -11.36
C ASN A 486 19.08 -8.33 -10.83
N TYR A 487 17.86 -8.26 -11.37
CA TYR A 487 16.76 -9.12 -11.00
C TYR A 487 16.82 -10.40 -11.83
N ASP A 488 17.22 -11.50 -11.19
CA ASP A 488 17.29 -12.81 -11.83
C ASP A 488 15.88 -13.40 -11.96
N PHE A 489 15.26 -13.21 -13.13
CA PHE A 489 13.96 -13.81 -13.44
C PHE A 489 13.99 -15.34 -13.39
N ASP A 490 15.15 -16.00 -13.50
CA ASP A 490 15.28 -17.46 -13.48
C ASP A 490 15.31 -18.03 -12.04
N ALA A 491 15.69 -17.23 -11.05
CA ALA A 491 15.70 -17.64 -9.64
C ALA A 491 14.28 -17.90 -9.08
N ILE A 492 13.26 -17.28 -9.67
CA ILE A 492 11.84 -17.45 -9.26
C ILE A 492 11.30 -18.83 -9.68
N SER A 493 11.84 -19.46 -10.74
CA SER A 493 11.34 -20.75 -11.25
C SER A 493 11.61 -21.95 -10.33
N THR A 494 12.28 -21.77 -9.18
CA THR A 494 12.69 -22.88 -8.30
C THR A 494 11.86 -23.05 -7.01
N GLN A 495 10.74 -22.34 -6.84
CA GLN A 495 9.75 -22.74 -5.83
C GLN A 495 8.65 -23.64 -6.45
N PRO A 496 8.63 -24.95 -6.17
CA PRO A 496 7.52 -25.78 -6.57
C PRO A 496 6.33 -25.49 -5.63
N GLN A 497 5.21 -25.11 -6.22
CA GLN A 497 3.90 -25.26 -5.59
C GLN A 497 3.74 -26.70 -5.11
N GLY A 498 3.50 -26.87 -3.81
CA GLY A 498 2.92 -28.09 -3.22
C GLY A 498 3.77 -29.36 -3.30
N ARG A 499 4.65 -29.57 -2.33
CA ARG A 499 4.92 -30.93 -1.83
C ARG A 499 4.25 -31.10 -0.48
N LEU A 500 3.19 -31.90 -0.49
CA LEU A 500 2.61 -32.53 0.69
C LEU A 500 3.72 -33.15 1.53
N VAL A 501 3.72 -32.83 2.83
CA VAL A 501 4.58 -33.45 3.83
C VAL A 501 4.24 -34.93 3.87
N GLU A 502 5.10 -35.76 3.28
CA GLU A 502 4.98 -37.21 3.34
C GLU A 502 5.29 -37.66 4.77
N ARG A 503 4.34 -38.37 5.37
CA ARG A 503 4.38 -38.88 6.75
C ARG A 503 5.69 -39.62 7.03
N SER A 504 6.43 -39.14 8.02
CA SER A 504 7.54 -39.87 8.64
C SER A 504 7.09 -41.24 9.12
N GLN A 505 7.63 -42.30 8.50
CA GLN A 505 7.44 -43.67 8.95
C GLN A 505 8.18 -43.88 10.29
N SER A 506 7.41 -44.25 11.31
CA SER A 506 7.88 -44.64 12.63
C SER A 506 8.77 -45.88 12.56
N ARG A 507 10.05 -45.76 12.91
CA ARG A 507 10.90 -46.91 13.23
C ARG A 507 10.65 -47.35 14.67
N SER A 508 9.98 -48.49 14.80
CA SER A 508 9.89 -49.30 16.02
C SER A 508 11.29 -49.79 16.41
N ASN A 509 11.75 -49.40 17.60
CA ASN A 509 12.83 -50.08 18.30
C ASN A 509 12.24 -51.26 19.06
N ARG A 510 12.61 -52.49 18.67
CA ARG A 510 12.44 -53.68 19.48
C ARG A 510 13.81 -54.15 19.94
N SER A 511 14.04 -54.09 21.25
CA SER A 511 15.09 -54.82 21.94
C SER A 511 14.50 -55.39 23.22
N LYS A 512 14.67 -56.71 23.34
CA LYS A 512 14.24 -57.64 24.40
C LYS A 512 12.79 -58.10 24.35
#